data_AF-A0A512UBZ7-F1
#
_entry.id   AF-A0A512UBZ7-F1
#
_cell.length_a   1.000
_cell.length_b   1.000
_cell.length_c   1.000
_cell.angle_alpha   90.00
_cell.angle_beta   90.00
_cell.angle_gamma   90.00
#
_symmetry.space_group_name_H-M   'P 1'
#
loop_
_entity.id
_entity.type
_entity.pdbx_description
1 polymer ?
#
loop_
_entity_poly.entity_id
_entity_poly.type
_entity_poly.pdbx_seq_one_letter_code
_entity_poly.pdbx_strand_id
1 'polypeptide(L)'
;MASDNSYIPKFIQDVPWYYKTQANASNEPHDSLAHHRKHPGQKKLDHSQPQAGSGISDEVLEVNGTRTRAAQDYDAKRDRWHGHSAEEWDAILSRWDEVKKAHANAPVNDDSDDTDYELEREELGLGNADLRHGQAEDPLEKSVRDRRDVPAYILAINANDGGKVRVGKDSTVGLVHAASDFVKESSEVTEFKKAQHFAWEKNQQHEANQKKRQYDAQLAGLQNPNALVEHHVQAADLDYSMEASPTLMSLKARQKEDEKKAAAAEKRRKLMEKYGS
;
A
#
# COMPACT_ATOMS: atom_id res chain seq x y z
N MET A 1 16.51 13.72 24.86
CA MET A 1 15.61 13.80 26.03
C MET A 1 14.43 12.89 25.72
N ALA A 2 14.37 11.70 26.31
CA ALA A 2 13.25 10.80 26.09
C ALA A 2 11.98 11.47 26.63
N SER A 3 10.99 11.64 25.77
CA SER A 3 9.71 12.24 26.16
C SER A 3 9.00 11.29 27.12
N ASP A 4 8.89 11.67 28.40
CA ASP A 4 8.07 10.94 29.35
C ASP A 4 6.63 10.90 28.84
N ASN A 5 6.19 9.70 28.47
CA ASN A 5 4.85 9.49 27.98
C ASN A 5 3.85 9.73 29.12
N SER A 6 3.05 10.80 29.00
CA SER A 6 2.09 11.24 30.02
C SER A 6 0.99 10.22 30.33
N TYR A 7 0.82 9.20 29.48
CA TYR A 7 -0.15 8.12 29.67
C TYR A 7 0.36 6.97 30.55
N ILE A 8 1.65 6.95 30.90
CA ILE A 8 2.20 5.90 31.77
C ILE A 8 1.87 6.24 33.23
N PRO A 9 1.16 5.37 33.97
CA PRO A 9 0.89 5.57 35.38
C PRO A 9 2.15 5.77 36.24
N LYS A 10 2.05 6.58 37.29
CA LYS A 10 3.18 6.89 38.20
C LYS A 10 3.84 5.64 38.79
N PHE A 11 3.07 4.63 39.18
CA PHE A 11 3.62 3.39 39.75
C PHE A 11 4.48 2.57 38.76
N ILE A 12 4.35 2.81 37.46
CA ILE A 12 5.23 2.23 36.43
C ILE A 12 6.46 3.13 36.25
N GLN A 13 6.30 4.46 36.26
CA GLN A 13 7.42 5.40 36.14
C GLN A 13 8.37 5.37 37.35
N ASP A 14 7.84 5.16 38.56
CA ASP A 14 8.61 5.22 39.79
C ASP A 14 9.58 4.03 39.90
N VAL A 15 10.88 4.31 39.84
CA VAL A 15 11.94 3.31 40.00
C VAL A 15 12.01 2.86 41.47
N PRO A 16 11.87 1.55 41.77
CA PRO A 16 11.97 1.04 43.14
C PRO A 16 13.35 1.29 43.77
N TRP A 17 13.40 1.40 45.10
CA TRP A 17 14.62 1.76 45.84
C TRP A 17 15.79 0.80 45.63
N TYR A 18 15.52 -0.50 45.43
CA TYR A 18 16.55 -1.53 45.23
C TYR A 18 17.19 -1.49 43.83
N TYR A 19 16.62 -0.75 42.88
CA TYR A 19 17.25 -0.44 41.59
C TYR A 19 18.16 0.80 41.67
N LYS A 20 17.88 1.73 42.60
CA LYS A 20 18.65 2.98 42.77
C LYS A 20 20.08 2.74 43.28
N THR A 21 20.31 1.65 44.00
CA THR A 21 21.65 1.27 44.51
C THR A 21 22.61 0.83 43.40
N GLN A 22 22.09 0.33 42.27
CA GLN A 22 22.89 -0.10 41.11
C GLN A 22 23.14 1.02 40.09
N ALA A 23 22.28 2.05 40.07
CA ALA A 23 22.31 3.12 39.08
C ALA A 23 23.34 4.25 39.34
N ASN A 24 23.94 4.30 40.53
CA ASN A 24 24.90 5.35 40.91
C ASN A 24 26.29 5.20 40.25
N ALA A 25 26.49 4.23 39.35
CA ALA A 25 27.79 3.92 38.75
C ALA A 25 27.97 4.37 37.29
N SER A 26 26.92 4.86 36.61
CA SER A 26 26.97 5.16 35.15
C SER A 26 26.36 6.51 34.78
N ASN A 27 27.17 7.41 34.21
CA ASN A 27 26.82 8.76 33.71
C ASN A 27 25.98 8.78 32.40
N GLU A 28 25.23 7.72 32.09
CA GLU A 28 24.40 7.65 30.88
C GLU A 28 23.03 8.35 31.06
N PRO A 29 22.43 8.94 30.02
CA PRO A 29 21.15 9.63 30.11
C PRO A 29 20.08 8.69 30.68
N HIS A 30 19.51 9.10 31.81
CA HIS A 30 18.60 8.28 32.63
C HIS A 30 17.39 7.77 31.83
N ASP A 31 17.41 6.48 31.51
CA ASP A 31 16.26 5.72 31.01
C ASP A 31 15.32 5.37 32.17
N SER A 32 14.22 6.13 32.30
CA SER A 32 13.28 6.05 33.42
C SER A 32 12.55 4.70 33.55
N LEU A 33 12.56 3.87 32.50
CA LEU A 33 11.88 2.57 32.47
C LEU A 33 12.87 1.39 32.41
N ALA A 34 14.15 1.62 32.76
CA ALA A 34 15.16 0.57 32.76
C ALA A 34 14.80 -0.61 33.69
N HIS A 35 14.10 -0.36 34.80
CA HIS A 35 13.67 -1.39 35.77
C HIS A 35 12.58 -2.33 35.25
N HIS A 36 11.92 -1.99 34.14
CA HIS A 36 10.93 -2.86 33.48
C HIS A 36 11.55 -3.79 32.43
N ARG A 37 12.85 -3.66 32.15
CA ARG A 37 13.54 -4.52 31.18
C ARG A 37 13.96 -5.83 31.85
N LYS A 38 14.01 -6.90 31.05
CA LYS A 38 14.33 -8.25 31.54
C LYS A 38 15.72 -8.32 32.17
N HIS A 39 16.67 -7.54 31.64
CA HIS A 39 18.02 -7.45 32.18
C HIS A 39 18.45 -5.98 32.36
N PRO A 40 19.14 -5.64 33.47
CA PRO A 40 19.66 -4.29 33.69
C PRO A 40 20.69 -3.95 32.62
N GLY A 41 20.55 -2.77 31.99
CA GLY A 41 21.44 -2.32 30.90
C GLY A 41 21.10 -2.87 29.51
N GLN A 42 20.08 -3.73 29.37
CA GLN A 42 19.61 -4.16 28.05
C GLN A 42 19.05 -2.96 27.28
N LYS A 43 19.40 -2.81 26.01
CA LYS A 43 18.81 -1.79 25.11
C LYS A 43 17.31 -2.08 24.90
N LYS A 44 16.53 -1.04 24.59
CA LYS A 44 15.09 -1.17 24.26
C LYS A 44 14.94 -2.14 23.09
N LEU A 45 14.28 -3.27 23.31
CA LEU A 45 13.97 -4.23 22.26
C LEU A 45 12.77 -3.71 21.46
N ASP A 46 12.96 -3.56 20.15
CA ASP A 46 11.87 -3.23 19.24
C ASP A 46 11.09 -4.50 18.87
N HIS A 47 9.78 -4.45 19.04
CA HIS A 47 8.84 -5.52 18.70
C HIS A 47 7.98 -5.14 17.49
N SER A 48 8.23 -3.99 16.86
CA SER A 48 7.54 -3.57 15.63
C SER A 48 8.00 -4.35 14.41
N GLN A 49 9.21 -4.89 14.45
CA GLN A 49 9.80 -5.69 13.39
C GLN A 49 9.76 -7.18 13.76
N PRO A 50 9.48 -8.07 12.79
CA PRO A 50 9.61 -9.50 13.00
C PRO A 50 11.08 -9.84 13.26
N GLN A 51 11.33 -10.67 14.27
CA GLN A 51 12.67 -11.15 14.60
C GLN A 51 12.88 -12.51 13.94
N ALA A 52 14.04 -12.70 13.32
CA ALA A 52 14.45 -14.01 12.84
C ALA A 52 14.62 -14.96 14.05
N GLY A 53 14.27 -16.24 13.87
CA GLY A 53 14.52 -17.26 14.88
C GLY A 53 16.01 -17.36 15.19
N SER A 54 16.36 -17.71 16.43
CA SER A 54 17.74 -17.85 16.90
C SER A 54 18.52 -19.03 16.28
N GLY A 55 17.88 -19.78 15.37
CA GLY A 55 18.41 -21.02 14.80
C GLY A 55 18.18 -22.24 15.70
N ILE A 56 18.79 -23.35 15.32
CA ILE A 56 18.75 -24.65 16.00
C ILE A 56 20.19 -24.94 16.47
N SER A 57 20.37 -25.29 17.75
CA SER A 57 21.66 -25.70 18.32
C SER A 57 21.49 -26.97 19.15
N ASP A 58 22.03 -28.08 18.65
CA ASP A 58 21.97 -29.40 19.28
C ASP A 58 23.24 -29.66 20.11
N GLU A 59 23.50 -28.78 21.07
CA GLU A 59 24.61 -28.96 22.00
C GLU A 59 24.30 -30.09 23.01
N VAL A 60 25.23 -31.03 23.09
CA VAL A 60 25.15 -32.16 24.01
C VAL A 60 26.23 -32.01 25.08
N LEU A 61 25.81 -31.92 26.34
CA LEU A 61 26.69 -31.92 27.50
C LEU A 61 26.83 -33.33 28.05
N GLU A 62 28.06 -33.75 28.29
CA GLU A 62 28.36 -35.00 28.97
C GLU A 62 28.50 -34.75 30.46
N VAL A 63 27.50 -35.19 31.24
CA VAL A 63 27.51 -35.08 32.70
C VAL A 63 27.56 -36.48 33.26
N ASN A 64 28.65 -36.81 33.98
CA ASN A 64 28.87 -38.13 34.60
C ASN A 64 28.73 -39.31 33.60
N GLY A 65 29.25 -39.16 32.38
CA GLY A 65 29.19 -40.18 31.32
C GLY A 65 27.81 -40.34 30.65
N THR A 66 26.83 -39.53 31.02
CA THR A 66 25.52 -39.48 30.35
C THR A 66 25.45 -38.25 29.46
N ARG A 67 25.18 -38.46 28.17
CA ARG A 67 24.94 -37.39 27.20
C ARG A 67 23.56 -36.79 27.42
N THR A 68 23.52 -35.53 27.83
CA THR A 68 22.30 -34.77 28.12
C THR A 68 22.25 -33.53 27.24
N ARG A 69 21.06 -33.08 26.86
CA ARG A 69 20.88 -31.87 26.05
C ARG A 69 21.25 -30.64 26.87
N ALA A 70 21.99 -29.70 26.27
CA ALA A 70 22.33 -28.43 26.90
C ALA A 70 21.10 -27.53 27.05
N ALA A 71 20.28 -27.45 26.00
CA ALA A 71 19.08 -26.62 25.96
C ALA A 71 17.99 -27.16 26.89
N GLN A 72 17.45 -26.26 27.73
CA GLN A 72 16.41 -26.59 28.71
C GLN A 72 15.00 -26.17 28.27
N ASP A 73 14.89 -25.56 27.10
CA ASP A 73 13.63 -25.07 26.54
C ASP A 73 12.65 -26.23 26.27
N TYR A 74 11.36 -25.93 26.42
CA TYR A 74 10.31 -26.94 26.28
C TYR A 74 10.32 -27.59 24.89
N ASP A 75 10.48 -26.77 23.85
CA ASP A 75 10.51 -27.22 22.46
C ASP A 75 11.76 -28.06 22.19
N ALA A 76 12.94 -27.61 22.64
CA ALA A 76 14.20 -28.35 22.47
C ALA A 76 14.20 -29.72 23.17
N LYS A 77 13.51 -29.86 24.32
CA LYS A 77 13.37 -31.16 25.01
C LYS A 77 12.46 -32.15 24.28
N ARG A 78 11.47 -31.62 23.57
CA ARG A 78 10.44 -32.41 22.87
C ARG A 78 10.70 -32.50 21.37
N ASP A 79 11.78 -31.91 20.91
CA ASP A 79 12.16 -32.01 19.52
C ASP A 79 12.45 -33.47 19.15
N ARG A 80 11.60 -33.96 18.24
CA ARG A 80 11.68 -35.29 17.65
C ARG A 80 12.91 -35.40 16.76
N TRP A 81 13.32 -34.29 16.15
CA TRP A 81 14.38 -34.23 15.15
C TRP A 81 15.75 -33.85 15.74
N HIS A 82 15.88 -33.77 17.07
CA HIS A 82 17.15 -33.46 17.72
C HIS A 82 18.24 -34.49 17.41
N GLY A 83 19.39 -34.02 16.92
CA GLY A 83 20.53 -34.87 16.60
C GLY A 83 20.40 -35.63 15.27
N HIS A 84 19.42 -35.30 14.43
CA HIS A 84 19.37 -35.82 13.07
C HIS A 84 20.55 -35.30 12.24
N SER A 85 21.22 -36.20 11.53
CA SER A 85 22.29 -35.85 10.60
C SER A 85 21.76 -35.61 9.19
N ALA A 86 22.49 -34.84 8.39
CA ALA A 86 22.16 -34.61 6.99
C ALA A 86 22.28 -35.90 6.13
N GLU A 87 23.03 -36.90 6.59
CA GLU A 87 23.27 -38.15 5.87
C GLU A 87 21.99 -38.97 5.62
N GLU A 88 21.01 -38.87 6.53
CA GLU A 88 19.71 -39.52 6.36
C GLU A 88 18.94 -38.95 5.15
N TRP A 89 19.10 -37.66 4.87
CA TRP A 89 18.50 -37.00 3.70
C TRP A 89 19.17 -37.45 2.40
N ASP A 90 20.48 -37.65 2.40
CA ASP A 90 21.21 -38.15 1.22
C ASP A 90 20.73 -39.55 0.82
N ALA A 91 20.42 -40.40 1.80
CA ALA A 91 19.83 -41.71 1.56
C ALA A 91 18.42 -41.62 0.94
N ILE A 92 17.60 -40.67 1.40
CA ILE A 92 16.26 -40.43 0.84
C ILE A 92 16.38 -39.93 -0.61
N LEU A 93 17.28 -38.96 -0.87
CA LEU A 93 17.53 -38.44 -2.21
C LEU A 93 18.00 -39.52 -3.18
N SER A 94 18.91 -40.40 -2.73
CA SER A 94 19.41 -41.52 -3.53
C SER A 94 18.29 -42.47 -3.95
N ARG A 95 17.37 -42.81 -3.03
CA ARG A 95 16.19 -43.63 -3.34
C ARG A 95 15.24 -42.94 -4.32
N TRP A 96 15.05 -41.64 -4.19
CA TRP A 96 14.24 -40.85 -5.12
C TRP A 96 14.84 -40.83 -6.52
N ASP A 97 16.16 -40.72 -6.63
CA ASP A 97 16.88 -40.78 -7.91
C ASP A 97 16.75 -42.15 -8.57
N GLU A 98 16.77 -43.24 -7.80
CA GLU A 98 16.51 -44.59 -8.29
C GLU A 98 15.10 -44.70 -8.86
N VAL A 99 14.09 -44.22 -8.14
CA VAL A 99 12.69 -44.21 -8.62
C VAL A 99 12.54 -43.37 -9.89
N LYS A 100 13.17 -42.20 -9.95
CA LYS A 100 13.15 -41.34 -11.14
C LYS A 100 13.80 -42.01 -12.34
N LYS A 101 14.94 -42.68 -12.15
CA LYS A 101 15.61 -43.46 -13.19
C LYS A 101 14.77 -44.65 -13.63
N ALA A 102 14.12 -45.34 -12.70
CA ALA A 102 13.21 -46.43 -13.01
C ALA A 102 12.00 -45.94 -13.83
N HIS A 103 11.43 -44.78 -13.50
CA HIS A 103 10.36 -44.15 -14.28
C HIS A 103 10.82 -43.67 -15.66
N ALA A 104 12.06 -43.18 -15.78
CA ALA A 104 12.63 -42.76 -17.07
C ALA A 104 13.01 -43.95 -17.97
N ASN A 105 13.44 -45.07 -17.38
CA ASN A 105 13.81 -46.30 -18.09
C ASN A 105 12.65 -47.29 -18.23
N ALA A 106 11.50 -47.00 -17.64
CA ALA A 106 10.29 -47.74 -17.91
C ALA A 106 10.05 -47.62 -19.42
N PRO A 107 9.89 -48.74 -20.15
CA PRO A 107 9.57 -48.67 -21.57
C PRO A 107 8.29 -47.85 -21.67
N VAL A 108 8.38 -46.70 -22.34
CA VAL A 108 7.21 -46.07 -22.92
C VAL A 108 6.68 -47.14 -23.87
N ASN A 109 5.63 -47.86 -23.46
CA ASN A 109 4.86 -48.62 -24.42
C ASN A 109 4.40 -47.56 -25.43
N ASP A 110 5.07 -47.56 -26.57
CA ASP A 110 4.73 -46.84 -27.79
C ASP A 110 3.48 -47.53 -28.37
N ASP A 111 2.41 -47.60 -27.57
CA ASP A 111 1.08 -47.84 -28.10
C ASP A 111 0.72 -46.51 -28.78
N SER A 112 0.83 -46.54 -30.11
CA SER A 112 0.58 -45.46 -31.04
C SER A 112 -0.91 -45.10 -31.14
N ASP A 113 -1.58 -45.00 -30.00
CA ASP A 113 -2.99 -44.65 -29.86
C ASP A 113 -3.16 -43.12 -29.67
N ASP A 114 -2.31 -42.30 -30.30
CA ASP A 114 -2.36 -40.83 -30.25
C ASP A 114 -3.70 -40.21 -30.73
N THR A 115 -4.64 -41.01 -31.23
CA THR A 115 -5.95 -40.54 -31.75
C THR A 115 -7.15 -40.80 -30.84
N ASP A 116 -7.11 -41.78 -29.95
CA ASP A 116 -8.22 -42.01 -29.02
C ASP A 116 -8.08 -41.16 -27.74
N TYR A 117 -6.85 -40.93 -27.28
CA TYR A 117 -6.58 -40.06 -26.13
C TYR A 117 -7.02 -38.61 -26.37
N GLU A 118 -6.88 -38.06 -27.57
CA GLU A 118 -7.36 -36.69 -27.86
C GLU A 118 -8.89 -36.59 -27.78
N LEU A 119 -9.59 -37.64 -28.21
CA LEU A 119 -11.05 -37.73 -28.20
C LEU A 119 -11.60 -37.94 -26.79
N GLU A 120 -10.99 -38.83 -26.00
CA GLU A 120 -11.32 -39.02 -24.59
C GLU A 120 -11.03 -37.75 -23.77
N ARG A 121 -9.99 -37.01 -24.12
CA ARG A 121 -9.68 -35.72 -23.47
C ARG A 121 -10.71 -34.64 -23.78
N GLU A 122 -11.21 -34.59 -25.01
CA GLU A 122 -12.31 -33.69 -25.37
C GLU A 122 -13.61 -34.09 -24.66
N GLU A 123 -13.89 -35.39 -24.53
CA GLU A 123 -15.04 -35.93 -23.78
C GLU A 123 -14.95 -35.62 -22.26
N LEU A 124 -13.76 -35.73 -21.68
CA LEU A 124 -13.49 -35.36 -20.28
C LEU A 124 -13.39 -33.84 -20.07
N GLY A 125 -13.35 -33.05 -21.14
CA GLY A 125 -13.20 -31.60 -21.10
C GLY A 125 -11.83 -31.10 -20.65
N LEU A 126 -10.77 -31.90 -20.76
CA LEU A 126 -9.39 -31.51 -20.39
C LEU A 126 -8.64 -30.88 -21.56
N GLY A 127 -8.32 -29.59 -21.42
CA GLY A 127 -7.52 -28.86 -22.40
C GLY A 127 -6.03 -29.23 -22.36
N ASN A 128 -5.30 -28.95 -23.45
CA ASN A 128 -3.83 -29.07 -23.52
C ASN A 128 -3.10 -28.25 -22.43
N ALA A 129 -3.74 -27.18 -21.92
CA ALA A 129 -3.19 -26.35 -20.85
C ALA A 129 -3.33 -27.00 -19.45
N ASP A 130 -4.40 -27.77 -19.22
CA ASP A 130 -4.68 -28.40 -17.92
C ASP A 130 -3.70 -29.56 -17.65
N LEU A 131 -3.30 -30.28 -18.70
CA LEU A 131 -2.28 -31.32 -18.63
C LEU A 131 -0.88 -30.77 -18.32
N ARG A 132 -0.54 -29.59 -18.85
CA ARG A 132 0.77 -28.96 -18.60
C ARG A 132 0.92 -28.48 -17.16
N HIS A 133 -0.19 -28.15 -16.50
CA HIS A 133 -0.21 -27.69 -15.12
C HIS A 133 -0.55 -28.81 -14.13
N GLY A 134 -0.83 -30.03 -14.62
CA GLY A 134 -1.05 -31.23 -13.81
C GLY A 134 -2.26 -31.17 -12.88
N GLN A 135 -3.11 -30.15 -13.03
CA GLN A 135 -4.24 -29.88 -12.16
C GLN A 135 -5.37 -29.28 -12.99
N ALA A 136 -6.35 -30.11 -13.34
CA ALA A 136 -7.67 -29.62 -13.72
C ALA A 136 -8.35 -29.16 -12.43
N GLU A 137 -8.32 -27.85 -12.15
CA GLU A 137 -8.99 -27.28 -10.98
C GLU A 137 -10.51 -27.43 -11.16
N ASP A 138 -11.18 -28.12 -10.22
CA ASP A 138 -12.64 -28.18 -10.18
C ASP A 138 -13.18 -26.73 -10.20
N PRO A 139 -14.04 -26.35 -11.16
CA PRO A 139 -14.61 -25.01 -11.22
C PRO A 139 -15.29 -24.58 -9.91
N LEU A 140 -15.72 -25.51 -9.06
CA LEU A 140 -16.30 -25.24 -7.74
C LEU A 140 -15.25 -25.02 -6.63
N GLU A 141 -14.06 -25.61 -6.75
CA GLU A 141 -12.98 -25.53 -5.74
C GLU A 141 -11.93 -24.47 -6.08
N LYS A 142 -12.17 -23.67 -7.14
CA LYS A 142 -11.28 -22.59 -7.54
C LYS A 142 -11.04 -21.63 -6.37
N SER A 143 -9.77 -21.46 -6.02
CA SER A 143 -9.39 -20.47 -5.03
C SER A 143 -9.84 -19.09 -5.51
N VAL A 144 -10.41 -18.27 -4.62
CA VAL A 144 -10.85 -16.90 -4.94
C VAL A 144 -9.69 -16.02 -5.45
N ARG A 145 -8.45 -16.41 -5.14
CA ARG A 145 -7.26 -15.72 -5.59
C ARG A 145 -6.92 -16.10 -7.03
N ASP A 146 -6.93 -15.10 -7.91
CA ASP A 146 -6.35 -15.27 -9.23
C ASP A 146 -4.82 -15.44 -9.11
N ARG A 147 -4.29 -16.53 -9.66
CA ARG A 147 -2.85 -16.83 -9.67
C ARG A 147 -2.09 -15.95 -10.67
N ARG A 148 -2.79 -15.35 -11.63
CA ARG A 148 -2.24 -14.42 -12.61
C ARG A 148 -1.97 -13.04 -12.02
N ASP A 149 -2.69 -12.67 -10.96
CA ASP A 149 -2.50 -11.41 -10.25
C ASP A 149 -1.43 -11.54 -9.15
N VAL A 150 -0.36 -10.76 -9.27
CA VAL A 150 0.77 -10.75 -8.33
C VAL A 150 0.59 -9.57 -7.38
N PRO A 151 0.44 -9.81 -6.07
CA PRO A 151 0.19 -8.74 -5.13
C PRO A 151 1.39 -7.79 -5.02
N ALA A 152 1.11 -6.52 -4.79
CA ALA A 152 2.10 -5.45 -4.77
C ALA A 152 3.27 -5.69 -3.80
N TYR A 153 3.05 -6.38 -2.67
CA TYR A 153 4.12 -6.63 -1.70
C TYR A 153 5.15 -7.66 -2.18
N ILE A 154 4.76 -8.58 -3.08
CA ILE A 154 5.70 -9.53 -3.71
C ILE A 154 6.58 -8.80 -4.73
N LEU A 155 5.99 -7.86 -5.48
CA LEU A 155 6.73 -7.05 -6.45
C LEU A 155 7.83 -6.17 -5.79
N ALA A 156 7.67 -5.85 -4.51
CA ALA A 156 8.55 -4.96 -3.77
C ALA A 156 9.35 -5.66 -2.65
N ILE A 157 9.54 -6.99 -2.73
CA ILE A 157 10.30 -7.77 -1.71
C ILE A 157 11.69 -7.18 -1.44
N ASN A 158 12.35 -6.65 -2.47
CA ASN A 158 13.70 -6.10 -2.36
C ASN A 158 13.73 -4.58 -2.09
N ALA A 159 12.59 -3.92 -1.94
CA ALA A 159 12.52 -2.46 -2.00
C ALA A 159 12.58 -1.75 -0.64
N ASN A 160 12.21 -2.40 0.49
CA ASN A 160 12.22 -1.76 1.80
C ASN A 160 12.23 -2.75 3.00
N ASP A 161 13.15 -2.54 3.94
CA ASP A 161 13.32 -3.31 5.20
C ASP A 161 12.30 -2.90 6.28
N GLY A 162 11.00 -3.00 5.97
CA GLY A 162 9.96 -2.60 6.92
C GLY A 162 8.55 -3.16 6.66
N GLY A 163 8.39 -4.04 5.67
CA GLY A 163 7.15 -4.76 5.38
C GLY A 163 5.97 -3.92 4.87
N LYS A 164 5.99 -2.59 5.06
CA LYS A 164 4.97 -1.69 4.51
C LYS A 164 5.35 -1.24 3.11
N VAL A 165 4.73 -1.87 2.13
CA VAL A 165 4.85 -1.44 0.73
C VAL A 165 4.00 -0.20 0.52
N ARG A 166 4.65 0.93 0.26
CA ARG A 166 3.96 2.13 -0.21
C ARG A 166 3.77 2.01 -1.70
N VAL A 167 2.56 1.60 -2.09
CA VAL A 167 2.12 1.55 -3.49
C VAL A 167 2.45 2.89 -4.15
N GLY A 168 3.22 2.86 -5.24
CA GLY A 168 3.65 4.03 -6.02
C GLY A 168 4.95 4.73 -5.58
N LYS A 169 5.51 4.45 -4.40
CA LYS A 169 6.80 5.03 -3.93
C LYS A 169 7.94 4.03 -3.90
N ASP A 170 7.64 2.79 -3.52
CA ASP A 170 8.65 1.75 -3.26
C ASP A 170 8.63 0.65 -4.35
N SER A 171 7.92 0.81 -5.48
CA SER A 171 7.92 -0.21 -6.55
C SER A 171 9.16 -0.09 -7.43
N THR A 172 10.02 -1.11 -7.42
CA THR A 172 11.17 -1.29 -8.34
C THR A 172 10.73 -1.57 -9.78
N VAL A 173 9.52 -2.12 -9.95
CA VAL A 173 8.81 -2.18 -11.23
C VAL A 173 8.17 -0.81 -11.46
N GLY A 174 8.99 0.11 -11.95
CA GLY A 174 8.56 1.49 -12.19
C GLY A 174 7.32 1.53 -13.05
N LEU A 175 6.31 2.28 -12.63
CA LEU A 175 5.44 3.01 -13.54
C LEU A 175 4.67 2.17 -14.60
N VAL A 176 4.52 0.84 -14.46
CA VAL A 176 3.87 0.02 -15.51
C VAL A 176 2.34 0.13 -15.47
N HIS A 177 1.76 0.61 -14.37
CA HIS A 177 0.36 0.99 -14.32
C HIS A 177 0.17 2.51 -14.36
N ALA A 178 0.47 3.11 -15.52
CA ALA A 178 0.10 4.49 -15.81
C ALA A 178 -1.43 4.69 -15.90
N ALA A 179 -2.20 3.61 -16.07
CA ALA A 179 -3.65 3.67 -16.27
C ALA A 179 -4.50 3.03 -15.16
N SER A 180 -3.97 2.10 -14.36
CA SER A 180 -4.79 1.33 -13.41
C SER A 180 -4.04 1.08 -12.12
N ASP A 181 -4.25 1.95 -11.14
CA ASP A 181 -4.76 1.50 -9.82
C ASP A 181 -4.55 2.51 -8.71
N PHE A 182 -3.77 3.58 -8.88
CA PHE A 182 -3.81 4.72 -7.94
C PHE A 182 -3.25 6.01 -8.57
N VAL A 183 -3.69 6.36 -9.78
CA VAL A 183 -3.55 7.75 -10.23
C VAL A 183 -4.60 8.56 -9.49
N LYS A 184 -4.19 9.23 -8.40
CA LYS A 184 -5.07 10.11 -7.61
C LYS A 184 -5.77 11.18 -8.48
N GLU A 185 -5.19 11.49 -9.63
CA GLU A 185 -5.73 12.44 -10.61
C GLU A 185 -5.69 11.84 -12.02
N SER A 186 -6.74 11.11 -12.41
CA SER A 186 -6.95 10.79 -13.83
C SER A 186 -7.19 12.07 -14.64
N SER A 187 -7.11 11.99 -15.97
CA SER A 187 -7.44 13.12 -16.86
C SER A 187 -8.80 13.73 -16.52
N GLU A 188 -9.82 12.91 -16.29
CA GLU A 188 -11.16 13.32 -15.91
C GLU A 188 -11.18 14.09 -14.58
N VAL A 189 -10.43 13.63 -13.57
CA VAL A 189 -10.30 14.33 -12.28
C VAL A 189 -9.64 15.71 -12.47
N THR A 190 -8.65 15.80 -13.36
CA THR A 190 -8.01 17.10 -13.66
C THR A 190 -8.98 18.06 -14.36
N GLU A 191 -9.80 17.57 -15.29
CA GLU A 191 -10.83 18.37 -15.97
C GLU A 191 -11.91 18.82 -15.00
N PHE A 192 -12.38 17.93 -14.13
CA PHE A 192 -13.33 18.25 -13.08
C PHE A 192 -12.80 19.34 -12.14
N LYS A 193 -11.54 19.25 -11.69
CA LYS A 193 -10.90 20.28 -10.85
C LYS A 193 -10.79 21.63 -11.56
N LYS A 194 -10.48 21.65 -12.85
CA LYS A 194 -10.47 22.89 -13.66
C LYS A 194 -11.88 23.51 -13.73
N ALA A 195 -12.90 22.69 -13.96
CA ALA A 195 -14.30 23.14 -14.00
C ALA A 195 -14.75 23.68 -12.62
N GLN A 196 -14.37 23.01 -11.53
CA GLN A 196 -14.62 23.44 -10.15
C GLN A 196 -13.94 24.78 -9.82
N HIS A 197 -12.68 24.96 -10.20
CA HIS A 197 -11.98 26.23 -10.03
C HIS A 197 -12.65 27.35 -10.84
N PHE A 198 -13.09 27.04 -12.07
CA PHE A 198 -13.84 27.98 -12.89
C PHE A 198 -15.19 28.38 -12.27
N ALA A 199 -15.93 27.42 -11.72
CA ALA A 199 -17.18 27.66 -11.01
C ALA A 199 -16.96 28.57 -9.80
N TRP A 200 -15.92 28.30 -9.01
CA TRP A 200 -15.54 29.12 -7.86
C TRP A 200 -15.17 30.57 -8.25
N GLU A 201 -14.36 30.75 -9.31
CA GLU A 201 -14.06 32.09 -9.85
C GLU A 201 -15.33 32.85 -10.25
N LYS A 202 -16.29 32.17 -10.88
CA LYS A 202 -17.54 32.79 -11.33
C LYS A 202 -18.47 33.13 -10.18
N ASN A 203 -18.58 32.27 -9.18
CA ASN A 203 -19.33 32.57 -7.97
C ASN A 203 -18.73 33.78 -7.23
N GLN A 204 -17.40 33.85 -7.09
CA GLN A 204 -16.71 35.00 -6.50
C GLN A 204 -16.99 36.32 -7.25
N GLN A 205 -16.97 36.28 -8.58
CA GLN A 205 -17.34 37.44 -9.42
C GLN A 205 -18.80 37.86 -9.19
N HIS A 206 -19.71 36.89 -9.11
CA HIS A 206 -21.12 37.16 -8.86
C HIS A 206 -21.33 37.80 -7.48
N GLU A 207 -20.74 37.23 -6.42
CA GLU A 207 -20.81 37.78 -5.07
C GLU A 207 -20.25 39.21 -4.98
N ALA A 208 -19.10 39.48 -5.61
CA ALA A 208 -18.51 40.82 -5.64
C ALA A 208 -19.42 41.83 -6.34
N ASN A 209 -20.04 41.46 -7.47
CA ASN A 209 -20.98 42.31 -8.19
C ASN A 209 -22.24 42.58 -7.37
N GLN A 210 -22.77 41.57 -6.67
CA GLN A 210 -23.92 41.73 -5.78
C GLN A 210 -23.59 42.68 -4.62
N LYS A 211 -22.44 42.51 -3.96
CA LYS A 211 -21.98 43.43 -2.91
C LYS A 211 -21.83 44.87 -3.42
N LYS A 212 -21.28 45.04 -4.62
CA LYS A 212 -21.16 46.38 -5.24
C LYS A 212 -22.52 47.00 -5.50
N ARG A 213 -23.47 46.26 -6.09
CA ARG A 213 -24.84 46.75 -6.33
C ARG A 213 -25.54 47.13 -5.04
N GLN A 214 -25.37 46.34 -3.98
CA GLN A 214 -25.92 46.66 -2.67
C GLN A 214 -25.32 47.94 -2.09
N TYR A 215 -24.00 48.11 -2.19
CA TYR A 215 -23.34 49.33 -1.77
C TYR A 215 -23.82 50.55 -2.56
N ASP A 216 -23.91 50.44 -3.88
CA ASP A 216 -24.41 51.51 -4.76
C ASP A 216 -25.88 51.86 -4.42
N ALA A 217 -26.71 50.85 -4.13
CA ALA A 217 -28.10 51.06 -3.70
C ALA A 217 -28.19 51.73 -2.32
N GLN A 218 -27.31 51.37 -1.37
CA GLN A 218 -27.22 52.04 -0.06
C GLN A 218 -26.80 53.51 -0.21
N LEU A 219 -25.81 53.80 -1.08
CA LEU A 219 -25.41 55.16 -1.40
C LEU A 219 -26.55 55.97 -2.03
N ALA A 220 -27.30 55.38 -2.95
CA ALA A 220 -28.47 56.01 -3.56
C ALA A 220 -29.60 56.26 -2.55
N GLY A 221 -29.81 55.34 -1.60
CA GLY A 221 -30.77 55.51 -0.51
C GLY A 221 -30.41 56.63 0.47
N LEU A 222 -29.11 56.87 0.71
CA LEU A 222 -28.64 58.02 1.49
C LEU A 222 -28.89 59.36 0.79
N GLN A 223 -28.88 59.38 -0.55
CA GLN A 223 -29.18 60.57 -1.34
C GLN A 223 -30.68 60.89 -1.42
N ASN A 224 -31.55 59.90 -1.20
CA ASN A 224 -33.01 60.04 -1.28
C ASN A 224 -33.70 59.52 0.00
N PRO A 225 -34.09 60.40 0.95
CA PRO A 225 -34.61 60.00 2.26
C PRO A 225 -35.97 59.28 2.25
N ASN A 226 -36.66 59.24 1.09
CA ASN A 226 -37.91 58.49 0.91
C ASN A 226 -37.70 57.13 0.19
N ALA A 227 -36.46 56.73 -0.12
CA ALA A 227 -36.20 55.44 -0.75
C ALA A 227 -36.29 54.31 0.28
N LEU A 228 -37.27 53.41 0.12
CA LEU A 228 -37.38 52.18 0.90
C LEU A 228 -36.13 51.32 0.67
N VAL A 229 -35.30 51.16 1.70
CA VAL A 229 -34.18 50.21 1.70
C VAL A 229 -34.76 48.82 1.95
N GLU A 230 -35.12 48.11 0.88
CA GLU A 230 -35.47 46.69 0.99
C GLU A 230 -34.23 45.89 1.40
N HIS A 231 -34.29 45.22 2.56
CA HIS A 231 -33.31 44.23 2.96
C HIS A 231 -33.45 42.98 2.07
N HIS A 232 -32.83 43.02 0.88
CA HIS A 232 -32.81 41.87 0.00
C HIS A 232 -31.85 40.81 0.56
N VAL A 233 -32.40 39.65 0.96
CA VAL A 233 -31.62 38.47 1.34
C VAL A 233 -30.88 37.99 0.10
N GLN A 234 -29.56 37.81 0.21
CA GLN A 234 -28.74 37.35 -0.91
C GLN A 234 -29.10 35.89 -1.23
N ALA A 235 -29.85 35.68 -2.31
CA ALA A 235 -30.05 34.35 -2.87
C ALA A 235 -28.73 33.90 -3.53
N ALA A 236 -28.24 32.72 -3.17
CA ALA A 236 -27.11 32.10 -3.84
C ALA A 236 -27.52 31.71 -5.27
N ASP A 237 -26.69 32.06 -6.25
CA ASP A 237 -26.94 31.70 -7.64
C ASP A 237 -26.47 30.26 -7.90
N LEU A 238 -27.44 29.36 -8.04
CA LEU A 238 -27.24 27.92 -8.24
C LEU A 238 -26.61 27.61 -9.61
N ASP A 239 -26.67 28.55 -10.56
CA ASP A 239 -26.09 28.41 -11.90
C ASP A 239 -24.56 28.41 -11.90
N TYR A 240 -23.94 28.82 -10.79
CA TYR A 240 -22.48 28.82 -10.62
C TYR A 240 -21.94 27.67 -9.77
N SER A 241 -22.79 26.72 -9.38
CA SER A 241 -22.38 25.55 -8.59
C SER A 241 -22.18 24.32 -9.48
N MET A 242 -21.01 23.66 -9.35
CA MET A 242 -20.77 22.35 -9.99
C MET A 242 -21.71 21.26 -9.48
N GLU A 243 -22.19 21.37 -8.25
CA GLU A 243 -23.06 20.37 -7.62
C GLU A 243 -24.53 20.57 -8.00
N ALA A 244 -24.97 21.83 -8.16
CA ALA A 244 -26.35 22.15 -8.49
C ALA A 244 -26.62 22.16 -10.01
N SER A 245 -25.64 22.56 -10.83
CA SER A 245 -25.78 22.65 -12.28
C SER A 245 -24.51 22.18 -13.04
N PRO A 246 -24.11 20.90 -12.89
CA PRO A 246 -22.86 20.37 -13.44
C PRO A 246 -22.74 20.56 -14.95
N THR A 247 -23.77 20.20 -15.71
CA THR A 247 -23.76 20.27 -17.18
C THR A 247 -23.63 21.71 -17.69
N LEU A 248 -24.36 22.63 -17.06
CA LEU A 248 -24.32 24.06 -17.41
C LEU A 248 -22.92 24.63 -17.15
N MET A 249 -22.31 24.27 -16.03
CA MET A 249 -20.97 24.72 -15.69
C MET A 249 -19.89 24.11 -16.58
N SER A 250 -19.98 22.81 -16.89
CA SER A 250 -19.08 22.15 -17.84
C SER A 250 -19.17 22.78 -19.24
N LEU A 251 -20.37 23.13 -19.71
CA LEU A 251 -20.56 23.84 -20.98
C LEU A 251 -19.92 25.24 -20.96
N LYS A 252 -20.15 26.02 -19.90
CA LYS A 252 -19.53 27.35 -19.72
C LYS A 252 -18.00 27.25 -19.63
N ALA A 253 -17.47 26.23 -18.94
CA ALA A 253 -16.03 25.98 -18.83
C ALA A 253 -15.41 25.67 -20.20
N ARG A 254 -16.07 24.82 -20.99
CA ARG A 254 -15.65 24.47 -22.36
C ARG A 254 -15.66 25.69 -23.29
N GLN A 255 -16.72 26.50 -23.23
CA GLN A 255 -16.79 27.76 -23.99
C GLN A 255 -15.62 28.70 -23.66
N LYS A 256 -15.30 28.88 -22.36
CA LYS A 256 -14.16 29.70 -21.93
C LYS A 256 -12.82 29.14 -22.42
N GLU A 257 -12.65 27.82 -22.47
CA GLU A 257 -11.45 27.21 -23.04
C GLU A 257 -11.33 27.47 -24.55
N ASP A 258 -12.43 27.36 -25.29
CA ASP A 258 -12.47 27.62 -26.72
C ASP A 258 -12.17 29.11 -27.02
N GLU A 259 -12.72 30.04 -26.22
CA GLU A 259 -12.40 31.46 -26.28
C GLU A 259 -10.91 31.74 -25.99
N LYS A 260 -10.34 31.09 -24.96
CA LYS A 260 -8.91 31.21 -24.64
C LYS A 260 -8.03 30.71 -25.77
N LYS A 261 -8.39 29.59 -26.41
CA LYS A 261 -7.67 29.03 -27.56
C LYS A 261 -7.72 29.98 -28.75
N ALA A 262 -8.89 30.53 -29.06
CA ALA A 262 -9.05 31.53 -30.13
C ALA A 262 -8.20 32.78 -29.86
N ALA A 263 -8.27 33.34 -28.65
CA ALA A 263 -7.48 34.51 -28.26
C ALA A 263 -5.96 34.23 -28.30
N ALA A 264 -5.52 33.04 -27.92
CA ALA A 264 -4.12 32.63 -28.01
C ALA A 264 -3.65 32.51 -29.47
N ALA A 265 -4.49 31.94 -30.34
CA ALA A 265 -4.22 31.84 -31.78
C ALA A 265 -4.10 33.22 -32.43
N GLU A 266 -4.99 34.16 -32.09
CA GLU A 266 -4.89 35.54 -32.56
C GLU A 266 -3.64 36.25 -32.06
N LYS A 267 -3.28 36.09 -30.79
CA LYS A 267 -2.03 36.66 -30.24
C LYS A 267 -0.82 36.09 -30.96
N ARG A 268 -0.79 34.78 -31.20
CA ARG A 268 0.27 34.11 -31.97
C ARG A 268 0.35 34.65 -33.40
N ARG A 269 -0.79 34.85 -34.07
CA ARG A 269 -0.86 35.47 -35.41
C ARG A 269 -0.28 36.88 -35.40
N LYS A 270 -0.71 37.73 -34.46
CA LYS A 270 -0.22 39.11 -34.29
C LYS A 270 1.28 39.16 -33.98
N LEU A 271 1.82 38.18 -33.25
CA LEU A 271 3.25 38.06 -32.98
C LEU A 271 4.04 37.63 -34.22
N MET A 272 3.54 36.66 -34.98
CA MET A 272 4.15 36.24 -36.26
C MET A 272 4.15 37.39 -37.28
N GLU A 273 3.08 38.18 -37.36
CA GLU A 273 3.01 39.37 -38.22
C GLU A 273 4.03 40.46 -37.83
N LYS A 274 4.38 40.55 -36.55
CA LYS A 274 5.29 41.60 -36.03
C LYS A 274 6.77 41.21 -36.04
N TYR A 275 7.08 39.93 -35.86
CA TYR A 275 8.44 39.45 -35.63
C TYR A 275 8.85 38.29 -36.55
N GLY A 276 7.94 37.80 -37.40
CA GLY A 276 8.24 36.79 -38.40
C GLY A 276 8.77 37.42 -39.69
N SER A 277 10.05 37.78 -39.68
CA SER A 277 10.94 37.81 -40.85
C SER A 277 12.19 36.99 -40.54
#